data_AF-L5NXG5-F1
#
_entry.id   AF-L5NXG5-F1
#
_cell.length_a   1.000
_cell.length_b   1.000
_cell.length_c   1.000
_cell.angle_alpha   90.00
_cell.angle_beta   90.00
_cell.angle_gamma   90.00
#
_symmetry.space_group_name_H-M   'P 1'
#
loop_
_entity.id
_entity.type
_entity.pdbx_description
1 polymer ?
#
loop_
_entity_poly.entity_id
_entity_poly.type
_entity_poly.pdbx_seq_one_letter_code
_entity_poly.pdbx_strand_id
1 'polypeptide(L)'
;ALGVSLPTFPLAAGFGLALGAMLGDIGASFIKRRSGRERGAAFPGLDQLDFVVGALALAFVAAPGWFAATFSLPVLAVVLVMTPVLHVVTNVGAYLLGLKNEPW
;
A
#
# COMPACT_ATOMS: atom_id res chain seq x y z
N ALA A 1 14.31 12.53 -27.94
CA ALA A 1 14.19 11.74 -26.69
C ALA A 1 14.51 12.66 -25.53
N LEU A 2 13.69 12.67 -24.46
CA LEU A 2 13.79 13.64 -23.34
C LEU A 2 15.03 13.45 -22.44
N GLY A 3 16.03 12.66 -22.83
CA GLY A 3 17.29 12.48 -22.08
C GLY A 3 17.17 11.79 -20.71
N VAL A 4 15.95 11.41 -20.30
CA VAL A 4 15.69 10.76 -19.01
C VAL A 4 15.35 9.30 -19.23
N SER A 5 16.13 8.40 -18.62
CA SER A 5 15.81 6.98 -18.50
C SER A 5 14.88 6.74 -17.31
N LEU A 6 13.81 5.98 -17.51
CA LEU A 6 12.94 5.58 -16.40
C LEU A 6 13.59 4.46 -15.59
N PRO A 7 13.40 4.44 -14.26
CA PRO A 7 13.81 3.31 -13.44
C PRO A 7 13.07 2.04 -13.87
N THR A 8 13.79 0.93 -13.93
CA THR A 8 13.26 -0.38 -14.31
C THR A 8 13.19 -1.30 -13.09
N PHE A 9 12.36 -2.33 -13.18
CA PHE A 9 12.22 -3.34 -12.14
C PHE A 9 12.08 -4.74 -12.74
N PRO A 10 12.57 -5.79 -12.05
CA PRO A 10 12.35 -7.18 -12.48
C PRO A 10 10.86 -7.53 -12.45
N LEU A 11 10.39 -8.36 -13.39
CA LEU A 11 9.00 -8.83 -13.40
C LEU A 11 8.59 -9.51 -12.08
N ALA A 12 9.51 -10.25 -11.45
CA ALA A 12 9.29 -10.86 -10.15
C ALA A 12 8.99 -9.82 -9.06
N ALA A 13 9.64 -8.65 -9.09
CA ALA A 13 9.36 -7.57 -8.16
C ALA A 13 7.96 -6.98 -8.38
N GLY A 14 7.60 -6.72 -9.65
CA GLY A 14 6.26 -6.23 -9.99
C GLY A 14 5.15 -7.20 -9.58
N PHE A 15 5.35 -8.49 -9.85
CA PHE A 15 4.43 -9.55 -9.41
C PHE A 15 4.36 -9.64 -7.88
N GLY A 16 5.50 -9.60 -7.19
CA GLY A 16 5.58 -9.64 -5.73
C GLY A 16 4.86 -8.46 -5.07
N LEU A 17 5.02 -7.25 -5.61
CA LEU A 17 4.31 -6.06 -5.14
C LEU A 17 2.80 -6.22 -5.28
N ALA A 18 2.31 -6.61 -6.45
CA ALA A 18 0.88 -6.73 -6.71
C ALA A 18 0.23 -7.86 -5.90
N LEU A 19 0.83 -9.06 -5.92
CA LEU A 19 0.33 -10.20 -5.15
C LEU A 19 0.40 -9.92 -3.65
N GLY A 20 1.51 -9.34 -3.19
CA GLY A 20 1.72 -9.00 -1.78
C GLY A 20 0.69 -8.00 -1.28
N ALA A 21 0.37 -6.97 -2.06
CA ALA A 21 -0.68 -6.01 -1.72
C ALA A 21 -2.02 -6.71 -1.47
N MET A 22 -2.45 -7.57 -2.40
CA MET A 22 -3.69 -8.33 -2.26
C MET A 22 -3.69 -9.26 -1.05
N LEU A 23 -2.57 -9.94 -0.79
CA LEU A 23 -2.44 -10.81 0.38
C LEU A 23 -2.46 -10.02 1.70
N GLY A 24 -1.87 -8.83 1.72
CA GLY A 24 -1.93 -7.89 2.84
C GLY A 24 -3.38 -7.55 3.21
N ASP A 25 -4.17 -7.10 2.24
CA ASP A 25 -5.58 -6.74 2.42
C ASP A 25 -6.42 -7.92 2.91
N ILE A 26 -6.20 -9.11 2.33
CA ILE A 26 -6.90 -10.35 2.72
C ILE A 26 -6.52 -10.72 4.15
N GLY A 27 -5.23 -10.67 4.50
CA GLY A 27 -4.73 -10.97 5.83
C GLY A 27 -5.27 -10.02 6.90
N ALA A 28 -5.23 -8.71 6.64
CA ALA A 28 -5.82 -7.69 7.50
C ALA A 28 -7.33 -7.88 7.67
N SER A 29 -8.04 -8.16 6.58
CA SER A 29 -9.48 -8.47 6.59
C SER A 29 -9.78 -9.71 7.43
N PHE A 30 -8.98 -10.76 7.32
CA PHE A 30 -9.10 -11.96 8.14
C PHE A 30 -8.92 -11.64 9.63
N ILE A 31 -7.86 -10.90 9.99
CA ILE A 31 -7.60 -10.48 11.37
C ILE A 31 -8.77 -9.64 11.92
N LYS A 32 -9.28 -8.69 11.13
CA LYS A 32 -10.46 -7.89 11.49
C LYS A 32 -11.66 -8.76 11.84
N ARG A 33 -11.97 -9.78 11.03
CA ARG A 33 -13.08 -10.71 11.28
C ARG A 33 -12.86 -11.56 12.53
N ARG A 34 -11.64 -12.00 12.79
CA ARG A 34 -11.30 -12.73 14.02
C ARG A 34 -11.36 -11.86 15.27
N SER A 35 -11.17 -10.54 15.14
CA SER A 35 -11.31 -9.57 16.24
C SER A 35 -12.76 -9.17 16.54
N GLY A 36 -13.75 -9.77 15.88
CA GLY A 36 -15.18 -9.48 16.10
C GLY A 36 -15.69 -8.21 15.42
N ARG A 37 -14.87 -7.50 14.63
CA ARG A 37 -15.30 -6.31 13.88
C ARG A 37 -16.19 -6.72 12.71
N GLU A 38 -17.24 -5.95 12.44
CA GLU A 38 -18.13 -6.14 11.30
C GLU A 38 -17.51 -5.69 9.97
N ARG A 39 -18.06 -6.20 8.85
CA ARG A 39 -17.63 -5.79 7.51
C ARG A 39 -17.83 -4.29 7.32
N GLY A 40 -16.78 -3.59 6.90
CA GLY A 40 -16.81 -2.14 6.73
C GLY A 40 -16.42 -1.34 7.98
N ALA A 41 -16.26 -1.99 9.14
CA ALA A 41 -15.72 -1.30 10.31
C ALA A 41 -14.26 -0.90 10.06
N ALA A 42 -13.98 0.40 10.17
CA ALA A 42 -12.64 0.94 10.02
C ALA A 42 -11.70 0.43 11.11
N PHE A 43 -10.48 0.07 10.72
CA PHE A 43 -9.35 -0.15 11.60
C PHE A 43 -8.23 0.82 11.18
N PRO A 44 -8.25 2.07 11.70
CA PRO A 44 -7.24 3.08 11.38
C PRO A 44 -5.81 2.57 11.57
N GLY A 45 -4.92 2.94 10.66
CA GLY A 45 -3.53 2.46 10.61
C GLY A 45 -3.40 1.09 9.94
N LEU A 46 -4.14 0.09 10.40
CA LEU A 46 -4.11 -1.26 9.80
C LEU A 46 -4.62 -1.23 8.36
N ASP A 47 -5.78 -0.61 8.13
CA ASP A 47 -6.43 -0.53 6.81
C ASP A 47 -5.71 0.40 5.81
N GLN A 48 -4.71 1.15 6.26
CA GLN A 48 -3.96 2.08 5.41
C GLN A 48 -2.59 1.51 5.02
N LEU A 49 -2.07 0.53 5.77
CA LEU A 49 -0.71 0.03 5.60
C LEU A 49 -0.64 -1.48 5.36
N ASP A 50 -1.75 -2.21 5.50
CA ASP A 50 -1.85 -3.64 5.25
C ASP A 50 -1.34 -4.05 3.88
N PHE A 51 -1.84 -3.42 2.80
CA PHE A 51 -1.37 -3.69 1.45
C PHE A 51 0.12 -3.34 1.27
N VAL A 52 0.59 -2.25 1.90
CA VAL A 52 1.99 -1.81 1.81
C VAL A 52 2.91 -2.86 2.41
N VAL A 53 2.59 -3.34 3.62
CA VAL A 53 3.39 -4.35 4.32
C VAL A 53 3.44 -5.63 3.50
N GLY A 54 2.30 -6.10 2.99
CA GLY A 54 2.25 -7.30 2.15
C GLY A 54 3.06 -7.16 0.86
N ALA A 55 2.92 -6.02 0.17
CA ALA A 55 3.64 -5.72 -1.06
C ALA A 55 5.16 -5.68 -0.86
N LEU A 56 5.63 -4.96 0.16
CA LEU A 56 7.04 -4.84 0.46
C LEU A 56 7.66 -6.17 0.88
N ALA A 57 6.94 -6.96 1.70
CA ALA A 57 7.41 -8.27 2.13
C ALA A 57 7.61 -9.23 0.94
N LEU A 58 6.62 -9.34 0.04
CA LEU A 58 6.74 -10.21 -1.12
C LEU A 58 7.75 -9.68 -2.15
N ALA A 59 7.85 -8.36 -2.34
CA ALA A 59 8.86 -7.78 -3.21
C ALA A 59 10.29 -8.04 -2.71
N PHE A 60 10.51 -7.96 -1.39
CA PHE A 60 11.79 -8.32 -0.76
C PHE A 60 12.16 -9.78 -0.99
N VAL A 61 11.20 -10.70 -0.86
CA VAL A 61 11.42 -12.14 -1.12
C VAL A 61 11.64 -12.41 -2.60
N ALA A 62 10.86 -11.80 -3.49
CA ALA A 62 10.88 -12.07 -4.93
C ALA A 62 12.09 -11.46 -5.65
N ALA A 63 12.60 -10.32 -5.18
CA ALA A 63 13.71 -9.60 -5.81
C ALA A 63 14.57 -8.84 -4.79
N PRO A 64 15.28 -9.52 -3.87
CA PRO A 64 15.94 -8.90 -2.72
C PRO A 64 16.99 -7.84 -3.10
N GLY A 65 17.78 -8.10 -4.15
CA GLY A 65 18.81 -7.16 -4.61
C GLY A 65 18.21 -5.86 -5.17
N TRP A 66 17.15 -5.97 -5.98
CA TRP A 66 16.43 -4.80 -6.49
C TRP A 66 15.68 -4.06 -5.37
N PHE A 67 15.08 -4.81 -4.45
CA PHE A 67 14.38 -4.24 -3.30
C PHE A 67 15.33 -3.39 -2.45
N ALA A 68 16.49 -3.93 -2.07
CA ALA A 68 17.47 -3.21 -1.25
C ALA A 68 18.02 -1.95 -1.94
N ALA A 69 18.15 -1.97 -3.27
CA ALA A 69 18.57 -0.81 -4.05
C ALA A 69 17.46 0.26 -4.17
N THR A 70 16.19 -0.15 -4.17
CA THR A 70 15.04 0.73 -4.43
C THR A 70 14.46 1.31 -3.14
N PHE A 71 14.27 0.48 -2.12
CA PHE A 71 13.57 0.83 -0.87
C PHE A 71 14.56 1.21 0.24
N SER A 72 15.29 2.31 0.02
CA SER A 72 16.10 2.93 1.08
C SER A 72 15.23 3.42 2.25
N LEU A 73 15.84 3.67 3.42
CA LEU A 73 15.11 4.17 4.59
C LEU A 73 14.31 5.46 4.31
N PRO A 74 14.83 6.47 3.59
CA PRO A 74 14.02 7.64 3.20
C PRO A 74 12.83 7.27 2.32
N VAL A 75 12.99 6.35 1.36
CA VAL A 75 11.90 5.90 0.49
C VAL A 75 10.82 5.19 1.30
N LEU A 76 11.21 4.30 2.21
CA LEU A 76 10.28 3.61 3.11
C LEU A 76 9.54 4.60 4.01
N ALA A 77 10.22 5.62 4.53
CA ALA A 77 9.59 6.69 5.31
C ALA A 77 8.56 7.47 4.48
N VAL A 78 8.89 7.81 3.23
CA VAL A 78 7.95 8.45 2.29
C VAL A 78 6.75 7.54 2.04
N VAL A 79 6.95 6.24 1.78
CA VAL A 79 5.83 5.30 1.58
C VAL A 79 4.93 5.24 2.82
N LEU A 80 5.52 5.15 4.01
CA LEU A 80 4.80 5.08 5.29
C LEU A 80 3.96 6.32 5.58
N VAL A 81 4.47 7.52 5.24
CA VAL A 81 3.77 8.79 5.48
C VAL A 81 2.82 9.15 4.35
N MET A 82 3.23 8.96 3.10
CA MET A 82 2.42 9.35 1.95
C MET A 82 1.21 8.45 1.76
N THR A 83 1.28 7.17 2.10
CA THR A 83 0.12 6.27 2.00
C THR A 83 -1.10 6.77 2.80
N PRO A 84 -1.00 7.03 4.12
CA PRO A 84 -2.12 7.55 4.89
C PRO A 84 -2.52 8.97 4.47
N VAL A 85 -1.56 9.83 4.08
CA VAL A 85 -1.85 11.18 3.57
C VAL A 85 -2.70 11.09 2.30
N LEU A 86 -2.31 10.27 1.33
CA LEU A 86 -3.05 10.05 0.10
C LEU A 86 -4.44 9.46 0.39
N HIS A 87 -4.54 8.54 1.35
CA HIS A 87 -5.81 7.97 1.75
C HIS A 87 -6.79 9.05 2.25
N VAL A 88 -6.34 9.90 3.18
CA VAL A 88 -7.18 10.98 3.73
C VAL A 88 -7.52 12.01 2.66
N VAL A 89 -6.53 12.48 1.89
CA VAL A 89 -6.74 13.53 0.87
C VAL A 89 -7.71 13.06 -0.21
N THR A 90 -7.59 11.80 -0.67
CA THR A 90 -8.50 11.27 -1.68
C THR A 90 -9.91 11.05 -1.15
N ASN A 91 -10.07 10.55 0.09
CA ASN A 91 -11.40 10.39 0.71
C ASN A 91 -12.08 11.75 0.97
N VAL A 92 -11.35 12.75 1.48
CA VAL A 92 -11.87 14.11 1.65
C VAL A 92 -12.22 14.75 0.32
N GLY A 93 -11.36 14.62 -0.70
CA GLY A 93 -11.65 15.13 -2.05
C GLY A 93 -12.92 14.50 -2.64
N ALA A 94 -13.10 13.19 -2.51
CA ALA A 94 -14.31 12.50 -2.95
C ALA A 94 -15.56 12.98 -2.19
N TYR A 95 -15.46 13.19 -0.88
CA TYR A 95 -16.54 13.75 -0.07
C TYR A 95 -16.93 15.17 -0.50
N LEU A 96 -15.94 16.06 -0.69
CA LEU A 96 -16.18 17.44 -1.13
C LEU A 96 -16.80 17.53 -2.53
N LEU A 97 -16.50 16.58 -3.40
CA LEU A 97 -17.11 16.47 -4.74
C LEU A 97 -18.49 15.78 -4.72
N GLY A 98 -18.98 15.37 -3.55
CA GLY A 98 -20.25 14.63 -3.42
C GLY A 98 -20.20 13.21 -3.99
N LEU A 99 -19.01 12.66 -4.25
CA LEU A 99 -18.81 11.29 -4.73
C LEU A 99 -18.86 10.26 -3.60
N LYS A 100 -18.70 10.72 -2.35
CA LYS A 100 -18.76 9.91 -1.14
C LYS A 100 -19.64 10.63 -0.09
N ASN A 101 -20.39 9.85 0.69
CA ASN A 101 -21.23 10.38 1.77
C ASN A 101 -20.44 10.68 3.06
N GLU A 102 -19.23 10.13 3.19
CA GLU A 102 -18.39 10.23 4.38
C GLU A 102 -16.93 10.56 3.99
N PRO A 103 -16.21 11.39 4.78
CA PRO A 103 -14.86 11.84 4.48
C PRO A 103 -13.73 10.87 4.88
N TRP A 104 -14.03 9.70 5.43
CA TRP A 104 -13.05 8.70 5.88
C TRP A 104 -12.94 7.48 4.96
#